data_AF-A0A6I5ZI69-F1
#
_entry.id   AF-A0A6I5ZI69-F1
#
_cell.length_a   1.000
_cell.length_b   1.000
_cell.length_c   1.000
_cell.angle_alpha   90.00
_cell.angle_beta   90.00
_cell.angle_gamma   90.00
#
_symmetry.space_group_name_H-M   'P 1'
#
loop_
_entity.id
_entity.type
_entity.pdbx_description
1 polymer ?
#
loop_
_entity_poly.entity_id
_entity_poly.type
_entity_poly.pdbx_seq_one_letter_code
_entity_poly.pdbx_strand_id
1 'polypeptide(L)'
;MPPSYNEVTSWKPSNLVSIANGIFALKASLDLEAPLAGNPVLDLTPAEWTGEARGPADSRAESVTRWLRNVADEYGDLASAATSGAANIESAVTTLKNATEAAGDQGYILDRGSREYTVTFDPNTAPSGAEYSADLAFQHQTALPAHGTASDQAVTDTKNAIESALSEIGGITPASIATASGTMTRTTNQAKAFEQVYGYMPATANDWRIAAALDPHSYDPKNKGVPPAISVIKIRPVPGQGVVATGLFIPIDEVIAGMKADKPLPLPRNLGDNREFDVNFAPEDTRVSYFIDYENGVIVARQNPSVDEHGNVKTGTPSVKASQLADGTVAIVYEGSDPLAPEIAADLGWSVNGQTIVTPEAGGARVSGEATDYPSMETYQHLPDGRTEVLHRDDAGDHDKTGPMLNLKFHHDYGDYDNDLDRFPTEKYTSPGNHSYPIDLGNITGMTDLGSADDPPELEGAR
;
A
#
# COMPACT_ATOMS: atom_id res chain seq x y z
N MET A 1 -10.18 12.13 31.40
CA MET A 1 -10.41 11.01 32.33
C MET A 1 -9.47 9.90 31.92
N PRO A 2 -8.76 9.26 32.86
CA PRO A 2 -7.87 8.15 32.52
C PRO A 2 -8.66 6.98 31.89
N PRO A 3 -8.00 6.13 31.10
CA PRO A 3 -8.57 4.87 30.65
C PRO A 3 -8.94 3.99 31.86
N SER A 4 -9.92 3.11 31.70
CA SER A 4 -10.35 2.14 32.71
C SER A 4 -9.30 1.03 32.88
N TYR A 5 -9.39 0.27 33.97
CA TYR A 5 -8.53 -0.89 34.20
C TYR A 5 -8.59 -1.90 33.03
N ASN A 6 -9.79 -2.21 32.54
CA ASN A 6 -9.95 -3.14 31.42
C ASN A 6 -9.27 -2.63 30.14
N GLU A 7 -9.35 -1.32 29.87
CA GLU A 7 -8.65 -0.70 28.74
C GLU A 7 -7.13 -0.81 28.90
N VAL A 8 -6.58 -0.38 30.05
CA VAL A 8 -5.13 -0.42 30.32
C VAL A 8 -4.57 -1.84 30.25
N THR A 9 -5.28 -2.82 30.82
CA THR A 9 -4.82 -4.21 30.84
C THR A 9 -5.02 -4.96 29.52
N SER A 10 -5.76 -4.38 28.56
CA SER A 10 -5.92 -4.91 27.20
C SER A 10 -4.78 -4.51 26.27
N TRP A 11 -3.97 -3.52 26.65
CA TRP A 11 -2.85 -3.05 25.83
C TRP A 11 -1.80 -4.16 25.64
N LYS A 12 -1.15 -4.15 24.47
CA LYS A 12 -0.16 -5.16 24.06
C LYS A 12 1.20 -4.50 23.76
N PRO A 13 1.97 -4.09 24.77
CA PRO A 13 3.29 -3.47 24.57
C PRO A 13 4.27 -4.37 23.80
N SER A 14 4.08 -5.70 23.86
CA SER A 14 4.89 -6.67 23.09
C SER A 14 4.86 -6.43 21.58
N ASN A 15 3.79 -5.85 21.04
CA ASN A 15 3.73 -5.51 19.61
C ASN A 15 4.78 -4.45 19.23
N LEU A 16 5.07 -3.49 20.12
CA LEU A 16 6.12 -2.49 19.90
C LEU A 16 7.51 -3.13 19.86
N VAL A 17 7.75 -4.18 20.65
CA VAL A 17 9.01 -4.94 20.62
C VAL A 17 9.17 -5.68 19.28
N SER A 18 8.09 -6.31 18.77
CA SER A 18 8.13 -6.95 17.45
C SER A 18 8.44 -5.95 16.33
N ILE A 19 7.84 -4.75 16.38
CA ILE A 19 8.13 -3.67 15.44
C ILE A 19 9.58 -3.20 15.57
N ALA A 20 10.06 -2.97 16.80
CA ALA A 20 11.43 -2.53 17.07
C ALA A 20 12.48 -3.52 16.52
N ASN A 21 12.23 -4.83 16.61
CA ASN A 21 13.11 -5.85 16.03
C ASN A 21 13.23 -5.72 14.50
N GLY A 22 12.11 -5.45 13.81
CA GLY A 22 12.12 -5.20 12.37
C GLY A 22 12.90 -3.93 12.00
N ILE A 23 12.75 -2.88 12.81
CA ILE A 23 13.48 -1.61 12.61
C ILE A 23 14.99 -1.80 12.86
N PHE A 24 15.38 -2.56 13.89
CA PHE A 24 16.79 -2.91 14.11
C PHE A 24 17.39 -3.73 12.97
N ALA A 25 16.61 -4.62 12.35
CA ALA A 25 17.07 -5.35 11.16
C ALA A 25 17.30 -4.40 9.97
N LEU A 26 16.41 -3.41 9.78
CA LEU A 26 16.58 -2.37 8.76
C LEU A 26 17.83 -1.53 9.02
N LYS A 27 18.05 -1.08 10.27
CA LYS A 27 19.30 -0.41 10.68
C LYS A 27 20.52 -1.24 10.29
N ALA A 28 20.55 -2.52 10.69
CA ALA A 28 21.68 -3.40 10.43
C ALA A 28 21.94 -3.58 8.93
N SER A 29 20.87 -3.66 8.12
CA SER A 29 20.99 -3.70 6.66
C SER A 29 21.59 -2.40 6.11
N LEU A 30 21.13 -1.24 6.56
CA LEU A 30 21.65 0.05 6.11
C LEU A 30 23.12 0.26 6.53
N ASP A 31 23.49 -0.17 7.73
CA ASP A 31 24.88 -0.15 8.19
C ASP A 31 25.80 -0.99 7.28
N LEU A 32 25.28 -2.12 6.76
CA LEU A 32 25.99 -2.99 5.82
C LEU A 32 26.07 -2.39 4.40
N GLU A 33 24.99 -1.78 3.92
CA GLU A 33 24.87 -1.23 2.56
C GLU A 33 25.55 0.15 2.40
N ALA A 34 25.61 0.96 3.46
CA ALA A 34 26.21 2.29 3.45
C ALA A 34 27.64 2.36 2.84
N PRO A 35 28.58 1.46 3.21
CA PRO A 35 29.89 1.42 2.54
C PRO A 35 29.78 1.00 1.06
N LEU A 36 28.87 0.10 0.68
CA LEU A 36 28.72 -0.37 -0.70
C LEU A 36 28.30 0.75 -1.66
N ALA A 37 27.61 1.77 -1.17
CA ALA A 37 27.22 2.92 -1.97
C ALA A 37 28.38 3.87 -2.33
N GLY A 38 29.40 3.98 -1.48
CA GLY A 38 30.50 4.94 -1.66
C GLY A 38 31.84 4.30 -2.01
N ASN A 39 32.15 3.13 -1.44
CA ASN A 39 33.43 2.45 -1.60
C ASN A 39 33.82 2.17 -3.06
N PRO A 40 32.91 1.80 -4.00
CA PRO A 40 33.29 1.61 -5.40
C PRO A 40 33.92 2.84 -6.05
N VAL A 41 33.62 4.04 -5.56
CA VAL A 41 34.24 5.30 -6.01
C VAL A 41 35.50 5.60 -5.19
N LEU A 42 35.39 5.51 -3.85
CA LEU A 42 36.46 5.89 -2.92
C LEU A 42 37.69 4.99 -3.02
N ASP A 43 37.50 3.70 -3.32
CA ASP A 43 38.57 2.70 -3.37
C ASP A 43 39.37 2.73 -4.67
N LEU A 44 38.90 3.48 -5.69
CA LEU A 44 39.66 3.66 -6.93
C LEU A 44 40.95 4.44 -6.66
N THR A 45 42.05 3.91 -7.15
CA THR A 45 43.38 4.48 -7.01
C THR A 45 43.61 5.65 -7.98
N PRO A 46 44.61 6.51 -7.73
CA PRO A 46 45.03 7.54 -8.69
C PRO A 46 45.50 6.99 -10.05
N ALA A 47 45.72 5.67 -10.19
CA ALA A 47 46.02 5.05 -11.47
C ALA A 47 44.75 4.67 -12.26
N GLU A 48 43.62 4.43 -11.58
CA GLU A 48 42.36 4.00 -12.17
C GLU A 48 41.47 5.18 -12.55
N TRP A 49 41.50 6.28 -11.80
CA TRP A 49 40.76 7.49 -12.15
C TRP A 49 41.51 8.77 -11.76
N THR A 50 41.70 9.63 -12.76
CA THR A 50 42.26 10.98 -12.61
C THR A 50 41.39 12.03 -13.31
N GLY A 51 41.63 13.31 -13.01
CA GLY A 51 40.97 14.45 -13.65
C GLY A 51 40.04 15.24 -12.73
N GLU A 52 39.50 16.34 -13.24
CA GLU A 52 38.70 17.31 -12.47
C GLU A 52 37.41 16.71 -11.88
N ALA A 53 36.88 15.65 -12.51
CA ALA A 53 35.66 14.96 -12.06
C ALA A 53 35.86 14.08 -10.80
N ARG A 54 37.11 13.74 -10.44
CA ARG A 54 37.40 12.84 -9.31
C ARG A 54 36.99 13.43 -7.96
N GLY A 55 37.39 14.67 -7.67
CA GLY A 55 37.09 15.33 -6.39
C GLY A 55 35.58 15.46 -6.09
N PRO A 56 34.75 15.90 -7.05
CA PRO A 56 33.30 15.90 -6.90
C PRO A 56 32.69 14.50 -6.69
N ALA A 57 33.21 13.47 -7.35
CA ALA A 57 32.75 12.10 -7.18
C ALA A 57 33.08 11.54 -5.79
N ASP A 58 34.29 11.77 -5.28
CA ASP A 58 34.68 11.41 -3.91
C ASP A 58 33.79 12.10 -2.87
N SER A 59 33.57 13.40 -3.06
CA SER A 59 32.69 14.20 -2.18
C SER A 59 31.26 13.64 -2.16
N ARG A 60 30.74 13.21 -3.32
CA ARG A 60 29.41 12.61 -3.43
C ARG A 60 29.34 11.23 -2.78
N ALA A 61 30.35 10.39 -3.01
CA ALA A 61 30.44 9.05 -2.42
C ALA A 61 30.49 9.13 -0.89
N GLU A 62 31.36 9.99 -0.33
CA GLU A 62 31.40 10.24 1.12
C GLU A 62 30.07 10.76 1.67
N SER A 63 29.42 11.69 0.95
CA SER A 63 28.15 12.25 1.36
C SER A 63 27.03 11.21 1.40
N VAL A 64 26.98 10.29 0.43
CA VAL A 64 25.97 9.21 0.39
C VAL A 64 26.23 8.19 1.50
N THR A 65 27.47 7.73 1.68
CA THR A 65 27.81 6.80 2.77
C THR A 65 27.49 7.40 4.13
N ARG A 66 27.82 8.67 4.36
CA ARG A 66 27.52 9.37 5.62
C ARG A 66 26.01 9.52 5.82
N TRP A 67 25.27 9.85 4.77
CA TRP A 67 23.81 9.95 4.86
C TRP A 67 23.17 8.61 5.22
N LEU A 68 23.53 7.52 4.56
CA LEU A 68 22.99 6.18 4.85
C LEU A 68 23.26 5.73 6.29
N ARG A 69 24.46 6.02 6.83
CA ARG A 69 24.79 5.76 8.24
C ARG A 69 23.93 6.58 9.19
N ASN A 70 23.75 7.88 8.91
CA ASN A 70 22.89 8.71 9.74
C ASN A 70 21.45 8.18 9.72
N VAL A 71 20.92 7.75 8.55
CA VAL A 71 19.59 7.12 8.47
C VAL A 71 19.51 5.83 9.28
N ALA A 72 20.55 4.99 9.24
CA ALA A 72 20.62 3.79 10.06
C ALA A 72 20.58 4.12 11.56
N ASP A 73 21.30 5.15 11.99
CA ASP A 73 21.32 5.60 13.39
C ASP A 73 19.94 6.10 13.84
N GLU A 74 19.25 6.90 13.03
CA GLU A 74 17.89 7.36 13.34
C GLU A 74 16.86 6.22 13.41
N TYR A 75 16.98 5.19 12.56
CA TYR A 75 16.20 3.97 12.72
C TYR A 75 16.53 3.24 14.04
N GLY A 76 17.78 3.28 14.48
CA GLY A 76 18.19 2.80 15.81
C GLY A 76 17.52 3.55 16.95
N ASP A 77 17.38 4.86 16.83
CA ASP A 77 16.70 5.70 17.82
C ASP A 77 15.18 5.44 17.84
N LEU A 78 14.56 5.26 16.67
CA LEU A 78 13.15 4.84 16.57
C LEU A 78 12.90 3.47 17.21
N ALA A 79 13.78 2.49 16.95
CA ALA A 79 13.69 1.16 17.56
C ALA A 79 13.89 1.22 19.09
N SER A 80 14.79 2.09 19.55
CA SER A 80 15.06 2.32 20.97
C SER A 80 13.87 2.98 21.67
N ALA A 81 13.21 3.95 21.03
CA ALA A 81 11.99 4.58 21.52
C ALA A 81 10.85 3.57 21.66
N ALA A 82 10.62 2.72 20.64
CA ALA A 82 9.61 1.66 20.69
C ALA A 82 9.90 0.62 21.78
N THR A 83 11.15 0.18 21.93
CA THR A 83 11.55 -0.82 22.94
C THR A 83 11.42 -0.26 24.36
N SER A 84 11.91 0.95 24.59
CA SER A 84 11.84 1.61 25.90
C SER A 84 10.39 1.93 26.27
N GLY A 85 9.60 2.39 25.29
CA GLY A 85 8.17 2.64 25.46
C GLY A 85 7.40 1.38 25.84
N ALA A 86 7.68 0.25 25.17
CA ALA A 86 7.08 -1.03 25.51
C ALA A 86 7.31 -1.41 26.98
N ALA A 87 8.57 -1.31 27.43
CA ALA A 87 8.94 -1.62 28.81
C ALA A 87 8.29 -0.67 29.83
N ASN A 88 8.21 0.63 29.51
CA ASN A 88 7.58 1.63 30.37
C ASN A 88 6.07 1.39 30.51
N ILE A 89 5.38 1.09 29.40
CA ILE A 89 3.94 0.77 29.42
C ILE A 89 3.71 -0.51 30.21
N GLU A 90 4.50 -1.56 29.97
CA GLU A 90 4.37 -2.84 30.70
C GLU A 90 4.58 -2.66 32.22
N SER A 91 5.57 -1.85 32.61
CA SER A 91 5.84 -1.51 34.01
C SER A 91 4.66 -0.75 34.66
N ALA A 92 4.09 0.23 33.95
CA ALA A 92 2.94 0.99 34.44
C ALA A 92 1.69 0.11 34.59
N VAL A 93 1.40 -0.74 33.59
CA VAL A 93 0.32 -1.74 33.63
C VAL A 93 0.50 -2.70 34.80
N THR A 94 1.72 -3.19 35.02
CA THR A 94 2.05 -4.09 36.14
C THR A 94 1.82 -3.41 37.48
N THR A 95 2.22 -2.13 37.60
CA THR A 95 1.99 -1.35 38.82
C THR A 95 0.49 -1.20 39.12
N LEU A 96 -0.33 -0.90 38.10
CA LEU A 96 -1.79 -0.83 38.26
C LEU A 96 -2.40 -2.17 38.67
N LYS A 97 -1.94 -3.28 38.07
CA LYS A 97 -2.38 -4.65 38.43
C LYS A 97 -2.08 -4.95 39.90
N ASN A 98 -0.84 -4.72 40.33
CA ASN A 98 -0.42 -4.97 41.71
C ASN A 98 -1.19 -4.10 42.71
N ALA A 99 -1.44 -2.83 42.39
CA ALA A 99 -2.25 -1.95 43.24
C ALA A 99 -3.71 -2.44 43.35
N THR A 100 -4.27 -2.95 42.25
CA THR A 100 -5.63 -3.51 42.23
C THR A 100 -5.72 -4.80 43.04
N GLU A 101 -4.71 -5.67 42.96
CA GLU A 101 -4.61 -6.89 43.77
C GLU A 101 -4.47 -6.57 45.25
N ALA A 102 -3.59 -5.63 45.61
CA ALA A 102 -3.42 -5.18 47.00
C ALA A 102 -4.70 -4.56 47.60
N ALA A 103 -5.49 -3.84 46.79
CA ALA A 103 -6.81 -3.37 47.21
C ALA A 103 -7.78 -4.55 47.43
N GLY A 104 -7.78 -5.52 46.52
CA GLY A 104 -8.60 -6.74 46.61
C GLY A 104 -8.29 -7.58 47.85
N ASP A 105 -7.01 -7.74 48.20
CA ASP A 105 -6.54 -8.45 49.40
C ASP A 105 -7.03 -7.80 50.72
N GLN A 106 -7.43 -6.52 50.66
CA GLN A 106 -8.02 -5.79 51.79
C GLN A 106 -9.56 -5.77 51.73
N GLY A 107 -10.17 -6.42 50.76
CA GLY A 107 -11.62 -6.45 50.56
C GLY A 107 -12.16 -5.34 49.66
N TYR A 108 -11.32 -4.50 49.05
CA TYR A 108 -11.76 -3.41 48.18
C TYR A 108 -11.67 -3.81 46.71
N ILE A 109 -12.82 -4.11 46.12
CA ILE A 109 -12.96 -4.59 44.75
C ILE A 109 -13.17 -3.41 43.81
N LEU A 110 -12.25 -3.26 42.85
CA LEU A 110 -12.34 -2.28 41.78
C LEU A 110 -13.41 -2.66 40.76
N ASP A 111 -14.29 -1.73 40.40
CA ASP A 111 -15.07 -1.80 39.16
C ASP A 111 -14.13 -1.57 37.97
N ARG A 112 -13.72 -2.67 37.34
CA ARG A 112 -12.72 -2.68 36.27
C ARG A 112 -13.19 -2.00 34.98
N GLY A 113 -14.49 -1.79 34.80
CA GLY A 113 -15.07 -1.07 33.66
C GLY A 113 -15.18 0.44 33.90
N SER A 114 -15.07 0.89 35.15
CA SER A 114 -15.19 2.29 35.51
C SER A 114 -13.91 3.07 35.20
N ARG A 115 -14.04 4.19 34.49
CA ARG A 115 -12.96 5.18 34.33
C ARG A 115 -12.78 6.09 35.55
N GLU A 116 -13.70 6.02 36.52
CA GLU A 116 -13.57 6.68 37.81
C GLU A 116 -12.81 5.83 38.83
N TYR A 117 -12.48 4.58 38.48
CA TYR A 117 -11.81 3.62 39.36
C TYR A 117 -12.55 3.40 40.69
N THR A 118 -13.87 3.30 40.62
CA THR A 118 -14.73 3.11 41.80
C THR A 118 -14.41 1.79 42.51
N VAL A 119 -14.19 1.84 43.82
CA VAL A 119 -13.99 0.64 44.66
C VAL A 119 -15.20 0.35 45.54
N THR A 120 -15.51 -0.93 45.71
CA THR A 120 -16.60 -1.41 46.57
C THR A 120 -16.03 -2.40 47.59
N PHE A 121 -16.43 -2.30 48.85
CA PHE A 121 -16.00 -3.26 49.87
C PHE A 121 -16.83 -4.55 49.81
N ASP A 122 -16.15 -5.68 49.66
CA ASP A 122 -16.73 -7.02 49.71
C ASP A 122 -16.19 -7.79 50.93
N PRO A 123 -17.03 -8.05 51.96
CA PRO A 123 -16.60 -8.78 53.15
C PRO A 123 -16.22 -10.24 52.87
N ASN A 124 -16.60 -10.82 51.72
CA ASN A 124 -16.26 -12.20 51.36
C ASN A 124 -14.81 -12.35 50.87
N THR A 125 -14.22 -11.26 50.35
CA THR A 125 -12.82 -11.24 49.88
C THR A 125 -11.90 -10.56 50.88
N ALA A 126 -12.45 -9.86 51.88
CA ALA A 126 -11.69 -9.19 52.92
C ALA A 126 -11.06 -10.17 53.93
N PRO A 127 -9.98 -9.76 54.63
CA PRO A 127 -9.44 -10.54 55.75
C PRO A 127 -10.50 -10.83 56.82
N SER A 128 -10.42 -11.99 57.46
CA SER A 128 -11.40 -12.41 58.47
C SER A 128 -11.57 -11.35 59.57
N GLY A 129 -12.81 -10.88 59.73
CA GLY A 129 -13.16 -9.85 60.73
C GLY A 129 -12.86 -8.41 60.31
N ALA A 130 -12.46 -8.17 59.05
CA ALA A 130 -12.34 -6.83 58.51
C ALA A 130 -13.73 -6.21 58.27
N GLU A 131 -13.86 -4.93 58.60
CA GLU A 131 -15.02 -4.09 58.32
C GLU A 131 -14.66 -2.99 57.34
N TYR A 132 -15.67 -2.38 56.72
CA TYR A 132 -15.47 -1.24 55.84
C TYR A 132 -14.76 -0.08 56.57
N SER A 133 -13.65 0.37 55.99
CA SER A 133 -12.94 1.59 56.38
C SER A 133 -13.10 2.67 55.31
N ALA A 134 -13.64 3.83 55.69
CA ALA A 134 -13.75 4.98 54.80
C ALA A 134 -12.37 5.52 54.39
N ASP A 135 -11.39 5.45 55.29
CA ASP A 135 -10.03 5.93 55.03
C ASP A 135 -9.31 5.05 54.00
N LEU A 136 -9.42 3.71 54.12
CA LEU A 136 -8.84 2.78 53.15
C LEU A 136 -9.56 2.88 51.79
N ALA A 137 -10.89 3.01 51.80
CA ALA A 137 -11.66 3.24 50.58
C ALA A 137 -11.16 4.49 49.85
N PHE A 138 -10.99 5.60 50.58
CA PHE A 138 -10.48 6.86 50.03
C PHE A 138 -9.05 6.74 49.51
N GLN A 139 -8.17 6.01 50.21
CA GLN A 139 -6.79 5.75 49.76
C GLN A 139 -6.77 5.00 48.43
N HIS A 140 -7.53 3.90 48.30
CA HIS A 140 -7.62 3.14 47.05
C HIS A 140 -8.27 3.93 45.92
N GLN A 141 -9.35 4.65 46.22
CA GLN A 141 -10.06 5.53 45.29
C GLN A 141 -9.17 6.70 44.78
N THR A 142 -8.11 7.05 45.51
CA THR A 142 -7.12 8.05 45.08
C THR A 142 -5.97 7.41 44.32
N ALA A 143 -5.44 6.28 44.80
CA ALA A 143 -4.24 5.65 44.24
C ALA A 143 -4.50 4.97 42.88
N LEU A 144 -5.59 4.23 42.73
CA LEU A 144 -5.90 3.47 41.52
C LEU A 144 -6.05 4.36 40.27
N PRO A 145 -6.84 5.45 40.29
CA PRO A 145 -6.89 6.35 39.13
C PRO A 145 -5.57 7.09 38.87
N ALA A 146 -4.72 7.30 39.88
CA ALA A 146 -3.37 7.84 39.67
C ALA A 146 -2.48 6.85 38.90
N HIS A 147 -2.57 5.55 39.19
CA HIS A 147 -1.87 4.50 38.42
C HIS A 147 -2.44 4.34 37.00
N GLY A 148 -3.77 4.49 36.82
CA GLY A 148 -4.40 4.58 35.51
C GLY A 148 -3.86 5.75 34.68
N THR A 149 -3.77 6.93 35.30
CA THR A 149 -3.20 8.14 34.68
C THR A 149 -1.72 7.95 34.33
N ALA A 150 -0.93 7.33 35.20
CA ALA A 150 0.47 7.03 34.91
C ALA A 150 0.64 6.06 33.73
N SER A 151 -0.28 5.11 33.58
CA SER A 151 -0.30 4.17 32.44
C SER A 151 -0.59 4.90 31.13
N ASP A 152 -1.57 5.81 31.13
CA ASP A 152 -1.91 6.67 29.98
C ASP A 152 -0.75 7.62 29.62
N GLN A 153 -0.08 8.17 30.63
CA GLN A 153 1.10 9.00 30.43
C GLN A 153 2.24 8.21 29.79
N ALA A 154 2.50 6.97 30.20
CA ALA A 154 3.52 6.12 29.59
C ALA A 154 3.25 5.86 28.10
N VAL A 155 1.98 5.69 27.70
CA VAL A 155 1.58 5.58 26.29
C VAL A 155 1.81 6.89 25.55
N THR A 156 1.42 8.02 26.15
CA THR A 156 1.61 9.35 25.56
C THR A 156 3.09 9.68 25.35
N ASP A 157 3.92 9.41 26.36
CA ASP A 157 5.37 9.63 26.29
C ASP A 157 6.01 8.74 25.22
N THR A 158 5.59 7.49 25.13
CA THR A 158 6.04 6.56 24.08
C THR A 158 5.68 7.06 22.69
N LYS A 159 4.43 7.53 22.50
CA LYS A 159 3.99 8.12 21.25
C LYS A 159 4.85 9.33 20.87
N ASN A 160 5.06 10.26 21.80
CA ASN A 160 5.85 11.46 21.55
C ASN A 160 7.30 11.12 21.17
N ALA A 161 7.91 10.13 21.85
CA ALA A 161 9.27 9.68 21.54
C ALA A 161 9.37 9.07 20.12
N ILE A 162 8.36 8.28 19.72
CA ILE A 162 8.27 7.72 18.36
C ILE A 162 8.10 8.85 17.33
N GLU A 163 7.21 9.81 17.57
CA GLU A 163 7.00 10.96 16.69
C GLU A 163 8.25 11.83 16.54
N SER A 164 9.00 12.04 17.62
CA SER A 164 10.30 12.74 17.58
C SER A 164 11.31 12.01 16.71
N ALA A 165 11.50 10.70 16.92
CA ALA A 165 12.43 9.90 16.11
C ALA A 165 12.05 9.88 14.62
N LEU A 166 10.74 9.77 14.31
CA LEU A 166 10.24 9.87 12.93
C LEU A 166 10.52 11.23 12.30
N SER A 167 10.40 12.31 13.07
CA SER A 167 10.71 13.67 12.60
C SER A 167 12.19 13.85 12.30
N GLU A 168 13.08 13.23 13.08
CA GLU A 168 14.54 13.29 12.87
C GLU A 168 14.93 12.56 11.58
N ILE A 169 14.38 11.36 11.34
CA ILE A 169 14.50 10.64 10.05
C ILE A 169 14.09 11.56 8.88
N GLY A 170 12.94 12.24 9.00
CA GLY A 170 12.47 13.19 7.99
C GLY A 170 13.44 14.36 7.76
N GLY A 171 14.04 14.89 8.83
CA GLY A 171 14.94 16.04 8.79
C GLY A 171 16.32 15.77 8.16
N ILE A 172 16.83 14.54 8.29
CA ILE A 172 18.13 14.16 7.70
C ILE A 172 18.04 13.71 6.24
N THR A 173 16.83 13.58 5.71
CA THR A 173 16.62 13.18 4.32
C THR A 173 17.03 14.34 3.38
N PRO A 174 18.04 14.17 2.48
CA PRO A 174 18.51 15.22 1.58
C PRO A 174 17.37 15.76 0.74
N ALA A 175 17.34 17.04 0.38
CA ALA A 175 16.24 17.63 -0.41
C ALA A 175 15.92 16.87 -1.73
N SER A 176 16.92 16.23 -2.35
CA SER A 176 16.75 15.37 -3.54
C SER A 176 16.09 14.01 -3.25
N ILE A 177 15.96 13.65 -1.98
CA ILE A 177 15.29 12.45 -1.41
C ILE A 177 14.12 12.88 -0.49
N ALA A 178 14.07 14.13 -0.04
CA ALA A 178 13.12 14.71 0.94
C ALA A 178 11.71 14.94 0.38
N THR A 179 11.44 14.47 -0.83
CA THR A 179 10.08 14.07 -1.22
C THR A 179 9.45 13.13 -0.18
N ALA A 180 10.24 12.48 0.68
CA ALA A 180 9.81 11.65 1.80
C ALA A 180 9.21 12.36 3.03
N SER A 181 9.18 13.71 3.13
CA SER A 181 8.21 14.37 4.04
C SER A 181 6.76 14.05 3.62
N GLY A 182 6.58 13.59 2.38
CA GLY A 182 5.37 12.97 1.88
C GLY A 182 5.14 11.54 2.35
N THR A 183 6.10 10.80 2.93
CA THR A 183 5.90 9.37 3.29
C THR A 183 4.94 9.20 4.47
N MET A 184 5.06 10.00 5.53
CA MET A 184 4.10 9.94 6.65
C MET A 184 2.71 10.44 6.24
N THR A 185 2.67 11.44 5.34
CA THR A 185 1.43 11.92 4.71
C THR A 185 0.82 10.84 3.78
N ARG A 186 1.66 10.13 3.02
CA ARG A 186 1.30 9.06 2.08
C ARG A 186 0.74 7.86 2.82
N THR A 187 1.43 7.35 3.83
CA THR A 187 0.92 6.27 4.69
C THR A 187 -0.42 6.65 5.34
N THR A 188 -0.57 7.91 5.77
CA THR A 188 -1.85 8.40 6.32
C THR A 188 -2.96 8.45 5.26
N ASN A 189 -2.65 8.94 4.05
CA ASN A 189 -3.61 9.02 2.95
C ASN A 189 -4.04 7.63 2.47
N GLN A 190 -3.09 6.71 2.32
CA GLN A 190 -3.32 5.29 2.02
C GLN A 190 -4.22 4.65 3.06
N ALA A 191 -3.89 4.79 4.34
CA ALA A 191 -4.68 4.21 5.42
C ALA A 191 -6.11 4.75 5.45
N LYS A 192 -6.30 6.06 5.23
CA LYS A 192 -7.63 6.67 5.15
C LYS A 192 -8.44 6.17 3.95
N ALA A 193 -7.84 6.10 2.78
CA ALA A 193 -8.52 5.60 1.57
C ALA A 193 -8.92 4.12 1.73
N PHE A 194 -8.05 3.33 2.37
CA PHE A 194 -8.37 1.95 2.74
C PHE A 194 -9.52 1.87 3.75
N GLU A 195 -9.46 2.63 4.84
CA GLU A 195 -10.50 2.66 5.86
C GLU A 195 -11.86 3.09 5.30
N GLN A 196 -11.88 4.00 4.31
CA GLN A 196 -13.11 4.40 3.61
C GLN A 196 -13.78 3.22 2.88
N VAL A 197 -13.00 2.35 2.23
CA VAL A 197 -13.54 1.21 1.47
C VAL A 197 -13.87 0.02 2.37
N TYR A 198 -13.02 -0.26 3.35
CA TYR A 198 -13.09 -1.49 4.16
C TYR A 198 -13.66 -1.31 5.57
N GLY A 199 -13.72 -0.08 6.08
CA GLY A 199 -14.21 0.23 7.42
C GLY A 199 -13.26 -0.11 8.57
N TYR A 200 -12.01 -0.48 8.28
CA TYR A 200 -10.96 -0.74 9.26
C TYR A 200 -9.59 -0.27 8.73
N MET A 201 -8.62 -0.07 9.64
CA MET A 201 -7.27 0.37 9.29
C MET A 201 -6.41 -0.78 8.74
N PRO A 202 -5.56 -0.55 7.73
CA PRO A 202 -4.74 -1.60 7.14
C PRO A 202 -3.77 -2.19 8.18
N ALA A 203 -3.73 -3.52 8.27
CA ALA A 203 -2.95 -4.25 9.26
C ALA A 203 -1.98 -5.25 8.62
N THR A 204 -2.35 -5.85 7.48
CA THR A 204 -1.51 -6.84 6.77
C THR A 204 -0.71 -6.21 5.63
N ALA A 205 0.31 -6.91 5.13
CA ALA A 205 1.04 -6.45 3.95
C ALA A 205 0.12 -6.29 2.72
N ASN A 206 -0.86 -7.18 2.56
CA ASN A 206 -1.84 -7.10 1.48
C ASN A 206 -2.80 -5.92 1.67
N ASP A 207 -3.22 -5.61 2.91
CA ASP A 207 -4.01 -4.40 3.20
C ASP A 207 -3.24 -3.16 2.75
N TRP A 208 -1.95 -3.07 3.04
CA TRP A 208 -1.11 -1.94 2.64
C TRP A 208 -0.89 -1.86 1.13
N ARG A 209 -0.86 -2.99 0.41
CA ARG A 209 -0.82 -3.00 -1.06
C ARG A 209 -2.10 -2.41 -1.64
N ILE A 210 -3.26 -2.81 -1.11
CA ILE A 210 -4.55 -2.27 -1.54
C ILE A 210 -4.70 -0.81 -1.12
N ALA A 211 -4.23 -0.42 0.07
CA ALA A 211 -4.20 0.96 0.53
C ALA A 211 -3.40 1.86 -0.43
N ALA A 212 -2.27 1.38 -0.95
CA ALA A 212 -1.51 2.07 -1.97
C ALA A 212 -2.28 2.21 -3.29
N ALA A 213 -3.03 1.19 -3.69
CA ALA A 213 -3.85 1.24 -4.91
C ALA A 213 -5.01 2.24 -4.78
N LEU A 214 -5.59 2.36 -3.59
CA LEU A 214 -6.70 3.26 -3.27
C LEU A 214 -6.30 4.72 -3.02
N ASP A 215 -5.02 5.04 -2.87
CA ASP A 215 -4.58 6.40 -2.54
C ASP A 215 -4.88 7.40 -3.66
N PRO A 216 -5.76 8.39 -3.45
CA PRO A 216 -6.21 9.33 -4.48
C PRO A 216 -5.20 10.45 -4.75
N HIS A 217 -3.96 10.34 -4.26
CA HIS A 217 -2.91 11.33 -4.46
C HIS A 217 -1.80 10.81 -5.38
N SER A 218 -1.11 11.77 -6.00
CA SER A 218 0.14 11.54 -6.73
C SER A 218 1.29 12.20 -5.98
N TYR A 219 2.36 11.44 -5.75
CA TYR A 219 3.59 11.84 -5.08
C TYR A 219 4.77 11.90 -6.03
N ASP A 220 4.72 11.21 -7.17
CA ASP A 220 5.72 11.31 -8.22
C ASP A 220 5.76 12.76 -8.74
N PRO A 221 6.91 13.46 -8.66
CA PRO A 221 7.05 14.81 -9.17
C PRO A 221 6.60 14.98 -10.62
N LYS A 222 6.71 13.94 -11.48
CA LYS A 222 6.27 14.00 -12.89
C LYS A 222 4.78 14.33 -13.00
N ASN A 223 3.98 13.83 -12.06
CA ASN A 223 2.52 13.99 -12.03
C ASN A 223 2.06 15.37 -11.49
N LYS A 224 2.97 16.20 -10.97
CA LYS A 224 2.67 17.56 -10.45
C LYS A 224 1.48 17.63 -9.47
N GLY A 225 1.25 16.55 -8.71
CA GLY A 225 0.14 16.44 -7.76
C GLY A 225 -1.25 16.27 -8.39
N VAL A 226 -1.35 16.09 -9.72
CA VAL A 226 -2.62 15.74 -10.37
C VAL A 226 -3.04 14.34 -9.91
N PRO A 227 -4.26 14.15 -9.38
CA PRO A 227 -4.65 12.88 -8.79
C PRO A 227 -4.84 11.78 -9.86
N PRO A 228 -4.59 10.51 -9.51
CA PRO A 228 -5.04 9.37 -10.31
C PRO A 228 -6.58 9.29 -10.34
N ALA A 229 -7.10 8.54 -11.30
CA ALA A 229 -8.49 8.09 -11.29
C ALA A 229 -8.53 6.68 -10.72
N ILE A 230 -9.33 6.48 -9.68
CA ILE A 230 -9.42 5.23 -8.93
C ILE A 230 -10.85 4.77 -8.96
N SER A 231 -11.03 3.46 -9.03
CA SER A 231 -12.34 2.86 -9.06
C SER A 231 -12.37 1.49 -8.43
N VAL A 232 -13.52 1.14 -7.87
CA VAL A 232 -13.66 -0.01 -6.98
C VAL A 232 -14.90 -0.82 -7.38
N ILE A 233 -14.80 -2.15 -7.34
CA ILE A 233 -15.89 -3.10 -7.57
C ILE A 233 -15.86 -4.14 -6.45
N LYS A 234 -16.99 -4.45 -5.79
CA LYS A 234 -17.03 -5.58 -4.84
C LYS A 234 -17.36 -6.90 -5.54
N ILE A 235 -16.64 -7.95 -5.19
CA ILE A 235 -16.81 -9.34 -5.64
C ILE A 235 -17.04 -10.26 -4.45
N ARG A 236 -17.34 -11.55 -4.68
CA ARG A 236 -17.37 -12.53 -3.59
C ARG A 236 -15.92 -12.81 -3.14
N PRO A 237 -15.62 -12.77 -1.83
CA PRO A 237 -14.32 -13.17 -1.32
C PRO A 237 -13.99 -14.62 -1.66
N VAL A 238 -12.70 -14.90 -1.88
CA VAL A 238 -12.12 -16.24 -2.04
C VAL A 238 -10.94 -16.37 -1.05
N PRO A 239 -11.21 -16.67 0.23
CA PRO A 239 -10.18 -16.66 1.27
C PRO A 239 -9.01 -17.60 0.99
N GLY A 240 -7.80 -17.16 1.34
CA GLY A 240 -6.54 -17.87 1.11
C GLY A 240 -5.83 -17.51 -0.19
N GLN A 241 -6.45 -16.73 -1.07
CA GLN A 241 -5.87 -16.34 -2.37
C GLN A 241 -5.12 -15.00 -2.33
N GLY A 242 -5.26 -14.23 -1.24
CA GLY A 242 -4.53 -12.98 -1.07
C GLY A 242 -4.89 -11.93 -2.13
N VAL A 243 -3.87 -11.25 -2.66
CA VAL A 243 -4.03 -10.17 -3.64
C VAL A 243 -3.38 -10.54 -4.96
N VAL A 244 -4.09 -10.40 -6.07
CA VAL A 244 -3.51 -10.44 -7.42
C VAL A 244 -3.34 -9.01 -7.93
N ALA A 245 -2.11 -8.61 -8.23
CA ALA A 245 -1.74 -7.28 -8.68
C ALA A 245 -1.32 -7.32 -10.15
N THR A 246 -1.96 -6.50 -10.99
CA THR A 246 -1.56 -6.31 -12.38
C THR A 246 -1.16 -4.86 -12.63
N GLY A 247 -0.02 -4.65 -13.28
CA GLY A 247 0.50 -3.34 -13.67
C GLY A 247 0.80 -3.29 -15.17
N LEU A 248 0.40 -2.20 -15.81
CA LEU A 248 0.74 -1.88 -17.20
C LEU A 248 1.63 -0.63 -17.21
N PHE A 249 2.85 -0.74 -17.72
CA PHE A 249 3.87 0.30 -17.60
C PHE A 249 4.71 0.47 -18.86
N ILE A 250 5.12 1.71 -19.11
CA ILE A 250 5.99 2.05 -20.23
C ILE A 250 7.45 1.92 -19.79
N PRO A 251 8.24 0.97 -20.34
CA PRO A 251 9.58 0.67 -19.81
C PRO A 251 10.59 1.79 -20.03
N ILE A 252 10.35 2.69 -21.00
CA ILE A 252 11.26 3.77 -21.37
C ILE A 252 10.81 5.14 -20.84
N ASP A 253 11.66 6.16 -21.03
CA ASP A 253 11.47 7.52 -20.51
C ASP A 253 10.41 8.35 -21.26
N GLU A 254 10.26 8.14 -22.56
CA GLU A 254 9.25 8.84 -23.36
C GLU A 254 8.82 8.06 -24.61
N VAL A 255 7.57 8.29 -25.03
CA VAL A 255 6.95 7.65 -26.20
C VAL A 255 6.14 8.65 -27.01
N ILE A 256 5.92 8.34 -28.29
CA ILE A 256 5.07 9.13 -29.17
C ILE A 256 3.59 8.95 -28.77
N ALA A 257 2.93 10.07 -28.46
CA ALA A 257 1.53 10.13 -28.06
C ALA A 257 0.55 10.12 -29.26
N GLY A 258 1.08 10.16 -30.48
CA GLY A 258 0.36 9.98 -31.73
C GLY A 258 0.50 11.10 -32.76
N MET A 259 -0.16 10.95 -33.91
CA MET A 259 -0.10 11.94 -34.99
C MET A 259 -1.18 13.02 -34.82
N LYS A 260 -0.82 14.29 -35.01
CA LYS A 260 -1.79 15.40 -35.11
C LYS A 260 -2.12 15.67 -36.58
N ALA A 261 -3.41 15.71 -36.92
CA ALA A 261 -3.89 15.92 -38.29
C ALA A 261 -3.40 17.25 -38.91
N ASP A 262 -3.21 18.29 -38.07
CA ASP A 262 -2.80 19.63 -38.48
C ASP A 262 -1.27 19.87 -38.39
N LYS A 263 -0.53 19.01 -37.66
CA LYS A 263 0.92 19.12 -37.45
C LYS A 263 1.58 17.74 -37.33
N PRO A 264 2.03 17.13 -38.43
CA PRO A 264 2.61 15.79 -38.40
C PRO A 264 4.03 15.74 -37.79
N LEU A 265 4.72 16.87 -37.63
CA LEU A 265 6.07 16.93 -37.04
C LEU A 265 6.32 18.26 -36.27
N PRO A 266 7.10 18.25 -35.17
CA PRO A 266 7.53 17.05 -34.44
C PRO A 266 6.34 16.34 -33.77
N LEU A 267 6.41 15.01 -33.67
CA LEU A 267 5.35 14.22 -33.05
C LEU A 267 5.35 14.47 -31.53
N PRO A 268 4.17 14.72 -30.92
CA PRO A 268 4.05 14.91 -29.48
C PRO A 268 4.50 13.67 -28.73
N ARG A 269 5.13 13.89 -27.57
CA ARG A 269 5.62 12.82 -26.71
C ARG A 269 4.99 12.87 -25.31
N ASN A 270 4.76 11.69 -24.75
CA ASN A 270 4.44 11.50 -23.35
C ASN A 270 5.60 10.86 -22.62
N LEU A 271 5.75 11.19 -21.35
CA LEU A 271 6.67 10.52 -20.44
C LEU A 271 6.18 9.10 -20.14
N GLY A 272 7.12 8.16 -20.09
CA GLY A 272 6.88 6.80 -19.67
C GLY A 272 7.12 6.59 -18.16
N ASP A 273 7.25 5.32 -17.77
CA ASP A 273 7.54 4.92 -16.39
C ASP A 273 9.03 4.71 -16.14
N ASN A 274 9.81 4.50 -17.20
CA ASN A 274 11.27 4.34 -17.13
C ASN A 274 11.71 3.35 -16.05
N ARG A 275 11.12 2.16 -16.09
CA ARG A 275 11.35 1.11 -15.09
C ARG A 275 11.34 -0.27 -15.74
N GLU A 276 11.81 -1.23 -14.97
CA GLU A 276 11.77 -2.65 -15.28
C GLU A 276 10.63 -3.34 -14.53
N PHE A 277 10.44 -4.63 -14.82
CA PHE A 277 9.55 -5.51 -14.05
C PHE A 277 9.92 -5.54 -12.56
N ASP A 278 8.94 -5.37 -11.68
CA ASP A 278 9.14 -5.37 -10.24
C ASP A 278 7.99 -6.10 -9.55
N VAL A 279 8.31 -7.18 -8.82
CA VAL A 279 7.33 -7.95 -8.03
C VAL A 279 6.69 -7.12 -6.92
N ASN A 280 7.26 -5.97 -6.56
CA ASN A 280 6.75 -5.06 -5.54
C ASN A 280 6.40 -3.68 -6.10
N PHE A 281 6.12 -3.57 -7.41
CA PHE A 281 5.81 -2.29 -8.05
C PHE A 281 4.77 -1.49 -7.24
N ALA A 282 4.99 -0.18 -7.11
CA ALA A 282 3.95 0.67 -6.54
C ALA A 282 2.89 0.97 -7.61
N PRO A 283 1.59 1.05 -7.25
CA PRO A 283 0.53 1.37 -8.20
C PRO A 283 0.79 2.69 -8.97
N GLU A 284 1.48 3.65 -8.36
CA GLU A 284 1.86 4.93 -8.96
C GLU A 284 2.94 4.80 -10.06
N ASP A 285 3.74 3.73 -10.04
CA ASP A 285 4.83 3.48 -10.99
C ASP A 285 4.31 2.83 -12.29
N THR A 286 2.99 2.82 -12.51
CA THR A 286 2.32 2.24 -13.68
C THR A 286 1.53 3.31 -14.44
N ARG A 287 1.14 3.05 -15.68
CA ARG A 287 0.11 3.87 -16.36
C ARG A 287 -1.28 3.47 -15.90
N VAL A 288 -1.52 2.16 -15.89
CA VAL A 288 -2.76 1.53 -15.42
C VAL A 288 -2.38 0.37 -14.51
N SER A 289 -3.11 0.20 -13.41
CA SER A 289 -3.00 -0.99 -12.58
C SER A 289 -4.37 -1.42 -12.08
N TYR A 290 -4.50 -2.71 -11.79
CA TYR A 290 -5.65 -3.22 -11.07
C TYR A 290 -5.25 -4.34 -10.12
N PHE A 291 -5.99 -4.44 -9.02
CA PHE A 291 -5.75 -5.34 -7.91
C PHE A 291 -7.03 -6.10 -7.61
N ILE A 292 -6.93 -7.42 -7.45
CA ILE A 292 -8.01 -8.26 -6.94
C ILE A 292 -7.65 -8.65 -5.51
N ASP A 293 -8.33 -8.08 -4.54
CA ASP A 293 -8.29 -8.51 -3.14
C ASP A 293 -9.32 -9.63 -2.95
N TYR A 294 -8.85 -10.87 -3.00
CA TYR A 294 -9.71 -12.03 -2.78
C TYR A 294 -10.08 -12.23 -1.31
N GLU A 295 -9.29 -11.74 -0.35
CA GLU A 295 -9.61 -11.91 1.07
C GLU A 295 -10.85 -11.09 1.45
N ASN A 296 -10.94 -9.88 0.90
CA ASN A 296 -12.02 -8.95 1.23
C ASN A 296 -13.05 -8.77 0.11
N GLY A 297 -12.83 -9.40 -1.06
CA GLY A 297 -13.78 -9.40 -2.16
C GLY A 297 -13.89 -8.04 -2.84
N VAL A 298 -12.76 -7.46 -3.26
CA VAL A 298 -12.73 -6.14 -3.89
C VAL A 298 -11.76 -6.12 -5.06
N ILE A 299 -12.15 -5.47 -6.14
CA ILE A 299 -11.26 -5.11 -7.25
C ILE A 299 -11.03 -3.60 -7.20
N VAL A 300 -9.78 -3.18 -7.26
CA VAL A 300 -9.37 -1.78 -7.36
C VAL A 300 -8.70 -1.57 -8.71
N ALA A 301 -9.14 -0.58 -9.48
CA ALA A 301 -8.49 -0.15 -10.71
C ALA A 301 -8.00 1.30 -10.56
N ARG A 302 -6.83 1.58 -11.11
CA ARG A 302 -6.15 2.87 -11.02
C ARG A 302 -5.56 3.26 -12.37
N GLN A 303 -5.85 4.47 -12.84
CA GLN A 303 -5.13 5.11 -13.94
C GLN A 303 -4.37 6.33 -13.42
N ASN A 304 -3.06 6.35 -13.62
CA ASN A 304 -2.23 7.49 -13.24
C ASN A 304 -2.24 8.57 -14.33
N PRO A 305 -1.87 9.83 -13.99
CA PRO A 305 -1.84 10.91 -14.95
C PRO A 305 -0.87 10.67 -16.11
N SER A 306 -1.27 11.05 -17.33
CA SER A 306 -0.36 11.23 -18.46
C SER A 306 0.36 12.57 -18.33
N VAL A 307 1.64 12.60 -18.73
CA VAL A 307 2.48 13.80 -18.74
C VAL A 307 3.11 13.95 -20.10
N ASP A 308 2.95 15.10 -20.76
CA ASP A 308 3.61 15.36 -22.04
C ASP A 308 5.01 16.00 -21.86
N GLU A 309 5.80 16.03 -22.94
CA GLU A 309 7.14 16.63 -22.97
C GLU A 309 7.19 18.14 -22.61
N HIS A 310 6.04 18.82 -22.62
CA HIS A 310 5.90 20.22 -22.21
C HIS A 310 5.47 20.36 -20.74
N GLY A 311 5.25 19.23 -20.06
CA GLY A 311 4.81 19.16 -18.67
C GLY A 311 3.32 19.45 -18.48
N ASN A 312 2.49 19.31 -19.51
CA ASN A 312 1.05 19.23 -19.33
C ASN A 312 0.70 17.90 -18.69
N VAL A 313 -0.19 17.92 -17.69
CA VAL A 313 -0.56 16.73 -16.94
C VAL A 313 -2.08 16.59 -16.95
N LYS A 314 -2.57 15.40 -17.28
CA LYS A 314 -4.01 15.10 -17.28
C LYS A 314 -4.24 13.63 -16.98
N THR A 315 -5.31 13.34 -16.25
CA THR A 315 -5.69 11.96 -15.90
C THR A 315 -6.87 11.54 -16.76
N GLY A 316 -6.78 10.34 -17.33
CA GLY A 316 -7.90 9.68 -17.99
C GLY A 316 -8.86 9.08 -16.96
N THR A 317 -9.98 8.57 -17.43
CA THR A 317 -10.84 7.74 -16.59
C THR A 317 -10.65 6.31 -17.07
N PRO A 318 -10.17 5.39 -16.23
CA PRO A 318 -10.06 3.99 -16.63
C PRO A 318 -11.47 3.46 -16.91
N SER A 319 -11.59 2.53 -17.85
CA SER A 319 -12.77 1.68 -17.95
C SER A 319 -12.37 0.30 -17.48
N VAL A 320 -12.95 -0.17 -16.39
CA VAL A 320 -12.75 -1.54 -15.91
C VAL A 320 -14.10 -2.16 -15.61
N LYS A 321 -14.27 -3.41 -16.03
CA LYS A 321 -15.49 -4.17 -15.85
C LYS A 321 -15.11 -5.59 -15.43
N ALA A 322 -15.87 -6.18 -14.51
CA ALA A 322 -15.54 -7.48 -13.97
C ALA A 322 -16.73 -8.43 -13.92
N SER A 323 -16.46 -9.73 -13.98
CA SER A 323 -17.40 -10.82 -13.75
C SER A 323 -16.73 -11.89 -12.90
N GLN A 324 -17.51 -12.65 -12.11
CA GLN A 324 -16.99 -13.70 -11.25
C GLN A 324 -17.84 -14.97 -11.30
N LEU A 325 -17.20 -16.11 -11.58
CA LEU A 325 -17.80 -17.44 -11.53
C LEU A 325 -18.01 -17.92 -10.09
N ALA A 326 -18.79 -18.98 -9.93
CA ALA A 326 -19.10 -19.56 -8.62
C ALA A 326 -17.86 -20.15 -7.91
N ASP A 327 -16.86 -20.57 -8.67
CA ASP A 327 -15.58 -21.08 -8.15
C ASP A 327 -14.59 -19.98 -7.75
N GLY A 328 -14.99 -18.70 -7.87
CA GLY A 328 -14.16 -17.55 -7.52
C GLY A 328 -13.35 -16.99 -8.69
N THR A 329 -13.35 -17.63 -9.85
CA THR A 329 -12.66 -17.12 -11.06
C THR A 329 -13.19 -15.76 -11.47
N VAL A 330 -12.30 -14.79 -11.66
CA VAL A 330 -12.65 -13.42 -12.04
C VAL A 330 -12.18 -13.14 -13.47
N ALA A 331 -13.07 -12.63 -14.31
CA ALA A 331 -12.71 -12.01 -15.58
C ALA A 331 -12.76 -10.49 -15.44
N ILE A 332 -11.71 -9.79 -15.89
CA ILE A 332 -11.57 -8.33 -15.88
C ILE A 332 -11.34 -7.87 -17.30
N VAL A 333 -12.18 -6.96 -17.79
CA VAL A 333 -11.93 -6.21 -19.02
C VAL A 333 -11.45 -4.82 -18.62
N TYR A 334 -10.36 -4.37 -19.22
CA TYR A 334 -9.77 -3.06 -18.92
C TYR A 334 -9.52 -2.26 -20.19
N GLU A 335 -9.64 -0.94 -20.08
CA GLU A 335 -9.27 0.02 -21.09
C GLU A 335 -8.76 1.31 -20.44
N GLY A 336 -7.61 1.79 -20.91
CA GLY A 336 -6.99 3.05 -20.51
C GLY A 336 -6.61 3.85 -21.75
N SER A 337 -7.27 5.00 -21.92
CA SER A 337 -6.97 5.93 -23.00
C SER A 337 -6.09 7.07 -22.52
N ASP A 338 -5.18 7.54 -23.37
CA ASP A 338 -4.35 8.71 -23.07
C ASP A 338 -5.18 10.01 -23.17
N PRO A 339 -5.43 10.73 -22.07
CA PRO A 339 -6.24 11.95 -22.08
C PRO A 339 -5.55 13.15 -22.78
N LEU A 340 -4.26 13.03 -23.10
CA LEU A 340 -3.47 14.02 -23.84
C LEU A 340 -3.29 13.65 -25.33
N ALA A 341 -3.74 12.47 -25.75
CA ALA A 341 -3.63 12.05 -27.13
C ALA A 341 -4.47 12.96 -28.06
N PRO A 342 -4.02 13.15 -29.31
CA PRO A 342 -4.83 13.84 -30.33
C PRO A 342 -6.18 13.13 -30.55
N GLU A 343 -7.22 13.87 -30.95
CA GLU A 343 -8.57 13.30 -31.20
C GLU A 343 -8.55 12.10 -32.17
N ILE A 344 -7.69 12.13 -33.19
CA ILE A 344 -7.54 11.03 -34.15
C ILE A 344 -7.04 9.72 -33.52
N ALA A 345 -6.40 9.75 -32.35
CA ALA A 345 -5.98 8.53 -31.66
C ALA A 345 -7.18 7.72 -31.18
N ALA A 346 -8.25 8.38 -30.72
CA ALA A 346 -9.50 7.71 -30.34
C ALA A 346 -10.20 7.10 -31.56
N ASP A 347 -10.23 7.81 -32.70
CA ASP A 347 -10.79 7.30 -33.96
C ASP A 347 -10.03 6.09 -34.51
N LEU A 348 -8.74 5.94 -34.16
CA LEU A 348 -7.88 4.82 -34.54
C LEU A 348 -7.90 3.68 -33.51
N GLY A 349 -8.70 3.79 -32.44
CA GLY A 349 -8.78 2.78 -31.37
C GLY A 349 -7.49 2.64 -30.57
N TRP A 350 -6.66 3.69 -30.49
CA TRP A 350 -5.40 3.66 -29.74
C TRP A 350 -5.68 3.84 -28.24
N SER A 351 -5.99 2.72 -27.59
CA SER A 351 -6.10 2.61 -26.13
C SER A 351 -5.37 1.37 -25.65
N VAL A 352 -4.88 1.40 -24.42
CA VAL A 352 -4.34 0.22 -23.76
C VAL A 352 -5.52 -0.60 -23.28
N ASN A 353 -5.74 -1.79 -23.83
CA ASN A 353 -6.93 -2.56 -23.53
C ASN A 353 -6.71 -4.07 -23.58
N GLY A 354 -7.57 -4.82 -22.91
CA GLY A 354 -7.50 -6.27 -22.89
C GLY A 354 -8.51 -6.91 -21.94
N GLN A 355 -8.38 -8.23 -21.81
CA GLN A 355 -9.12 -9.04 -20.84
C GLN A 355 -8.16 -9.94 -20.08
N THR A 356 -8.33 -10.02 -18.76
CA THR A 356 -7.58 -10.92 -17.89
C THR A 356 -8.55 -11.79 -17.12
N ILE A 357 -8.30 -13.10 -17.13
CA ILE A 357 -9.00 -14.09 -16.35
C ILE A 357 -8.04 -14.61 -15.28
N VAL A 358 -8.45 -14.49 -14.02
CA VAL A 358 -7.71 -14.98 -12.86
C VAL A 358 -8.51 -16.13 -12.26
N THR A 359 -7.93 -17.33 -12.30
CA THR A 359 -8.55 -18.55 -11.76
C THR A 359 -7.82 -18.94 -10.46
N PRO A 360 -8.48 -18.84 -9.29
CA PRO A 360 -7.95 -19.35 -8.03
C PRO A 360 -7.69 -20.87 -8.04
N GLU A 361 -6.54 -21.33 -7.52
CA GLU A 361 -6.25 -22.75 -7.31
C GLU A 361 -5.63 -23.01 -5.93
N ALA A 362 -5.48 -24.29 -5.55
CA ALA A 362 -5.05 -24.69 -4.20
C ALA A 362 -3.60 -24.31 -3.84
N GLY A 363 -2.79 -23.89 -4.82
CA GLY A 363 -1.39 -23.51 -4.63
C GLY A 363 -1.06 -22.05 -4.97
N GLY A 364 -2.00 -21.32 -5.54
CA GLY A 364 -1.80 -20.03 -6.20
C GLY A 364 -2.87 -19.87 -7.29
N ALA A 365 -3.08 -18.66 -7.78
CA ALA A 365 -3.94 -18.39 -8.91
C ALA A 365 -3.17 -18.64 -10.21
N ARG A 366 -3.88 -18.99 -11.27
CA ARG A 366 -3.35 -18.88 -12.64
C ARG A 366 -4.01 -17.73 -13.37
N VAL A 367 -3.31 -17.20 -14.37
CA VAL A 367 -3.78 -16.09 -15.19
C VAL A 367 -3.72 -16.44 -16.67
N SER A 368 -4.73 -16.00 -17.40
CA SER A 368 -4.81 -16.04 -18.86
C SER A 368 -5.54 -14.81 -19.37
N GLY A 369 -5.48 -14.53 -20.66
CA GLY A 369 -6.13 -13.36 -21.21
C GLY A 369 -5.64 -12.98 -22.60
N GLU A 370 -6.04 -11.78 -23.00
CA GLU A 370 -5.61 -11.08 -24.20
C GLU A 370 -5.20 -9.66 -23.79
N ALA A 371 -4.09 -9.17 -24.32
CA ALA A 371 -3.61 -7.81 -24.06
C ALA A 371 -3.17 -7.16 -25.37
N THR A 372 -3.27 -5.83 -25.44
CA THR A 372 -2.58 -5.06 -26.49
C THR A 372 -1.08 -5.33 -26.43
N ASP A 373 -0.39 -5.37 -27.57
CA ASP A 373 1.08 -5.57 -27.67
C ASP A 373 1.90 -4.41 -27.07
N TYR A 374 1.23 -3.41 -26.48
CA TYR A 374 1.84 -2.29 -25.77
C TYR A 374 0.87 -1.75 -24.71
N PRO A 375 1.33 -1.34 -23.51
CA PRO A 375 2.70 -1.33 -23.00
C PRO A 375 3.06 -2.69 -22.35
N SER A 376 4.19 -2.77 -21.64
CA SER A 376 4.55 -3.98 -20.89
C SER A 376 3.55 -4.25 -19.77
N MET A 377 3.23 -5.52 -19.52
CA MET A 377 2.27 -5.99 -18.52
C MET A 377 2.93 -6.94 -17.53
N GLU A 378 2.63 -6.78 -16.24
CA GLU A 378 3.09 -7.68 -15.19
C GLU A 378 1.97 -8.05 -14.23
N THR A 379 1.87 -9.33 -13.88
CA THR A 379 0.88 -9.84 -12.93
C THR A 379 1.54 -10.73 -11.88
N TYR A 380 1.30 -10.41 -10.61
CA TYR A 380 1.81 -11.13 -9.45
C TYR A 380 0.68 -11.50 -8.50
N GLN A 381 0.85 -12.57 -7.75
CA GLN A 381 0.00 -12.90 -6.61
C GLN A 381 0.79 -12.76 -5.31
N HIS A 382 0.20 -12.10 -4.32
CA HIS A 382 0.71 -11.98 -2.96
C HIS A 382 -0.17 -12.78 -2.01
N LEU A 383 0.31 -13.95 -1.59
CA LEU A 383 -0.43 -14.86 -0.75
C LEU A 383 -0.45 -14.38 0.72
N PRO A 384 -1.47 -14.75 1.52
CA PRO A 384 -1.57 -14.32 2.92
C PRO A 384 -0.40 -14.81 3.81
N ASP A 385 0.31 -15.86 3.39
CA ASP A 385 1.49 -16.39 4.08
C ASP A 385 2.79 -15.59 3.79
N GLY A 386 2.70 -14.52 2.98
CA GLY A 386 3.81 -13.65 2.61
C GLY A 386 4.57 -14.11 1.37
N ARG A 387 4.24 -15.27 0.78
CA ARG A 387 4.82 -15.68 -0.51
C ARG A 387 4.29 -14.79 -1.64
N THR A 388 5.13 -14.60 -2.66
CA THR A 388 4.76 -13.91 -3.90
C THR A 388 5.02 -14.82 -5.08
N GLU A 389 4.06 -14.91 -5.98
CA GLU A 389 4.14 -15.71 -7.20
C GLU A 389 4.11 -14.81 -8.43
N VAL A 390 4.93 -15.14 -9.42
CA VAL A 390 4.91 -14.49 -10.74
C VAL A 390 3.92 -15.23 -11.61
N LEU A 391 2.80 -14.59 -11.92
CA LEU A 391 1.75 -15.20 -12.72
C LEU A 391 1.98 -14.94 -14.22
N HIS A 392 2.35 -13.71 -14.56
CA HIS A 392 2.59 -13.31 -15.94
C HIS A 392 3.53 -12.12 -16.02
N ARG A 393 4.35 -12.09 -17.08
CA ARG A 393 5.16 -10.96 -17.51
C ARG A 393 5.15 -10.96 -19.02
N ASP A 394 4.71 -9.86 -19.57
CA ASP A 394 4.72 -9.60 -20.99
C ASP A 394 5.49 -8.30 -21.23
N ASP A 395 6.55 -8.43 -22.02
CA ASP A 395 7.41 -7.32 -22.39
C ASP A 395 6.98 -6.85 -23.77
N ALA A 396 6.60 -5.58 -23.89
CA ALA A 396 6.20 -4.98 -25.15
C ALA A 396 7.28 -5.12 -26.25
N GLY A 397 8.53 -5.44 -25.89
CA GLY A 397 9.62 -5.82 -26.81
C GLY A 397 10.22 -4.66 -27.60
N ASP A 398 9.40 -3.68 -27.98
CA ASP A 398 9.79 -2.41 -28.58
C ASP A 398 10.06 -1.38 -27.48
N HIS A 399 11.32 -1.32 -27.06
CA HIS A 399 11.84 -0.31 -26.13
C HIS A 399 12.26 0.96 -26.88
N ASP A 400 11.43 1.39 -27.82
CA ASP A 400 11.63 2.61 -28.59
C ASP A 400 10.42 3.54 -28.52
N LYS A 401 10.63 4.79 -28.92
CA LYS A 401 9.63 5.85 -28.79
C LYS A 401 8.41 5.64 -29.67
N THR A 402 8.46 4.74 -30.65
CA THR A 402 7.37 4.44 -31.58
C THR A 402 6.48 3.29 -31.14
N GLY A 403 6.83 2.56 -30.08
CA GLY A 403 6.09 1.41 -29.54
C GLY A 403 4.57 1.57 -29.55
N PRO A 404 3.98 2.61 -28.92
CA PRO A 404 2.53 2.77 -28.92
C PRO A 404 1.90 2.87 -30.32
N MET A 405 2.54 3.62 -31.22
CA MET A 405 2.04 3.84 -32.59
C MET A 405 2.05 2.56 -33.44
N LEU A 406 3.03 1.70 -33.20
CA LEU A 406 3.18 0.45 -33.93
C LEU A 406 2.27 -0.65 -33.39
N ASN A 407 2.13 -0.72 -32.07
CA ASN A 407 1.67 -1.93 -31.37
C ASN A 407 0.32 -1.80 -30.65
N LEU A 408 -0.22 -0.60 -30.36
CA LEU A 408 -1.51 -0.46 -29.66
C LEU A 408 -2.74 -1.02 -30.42
N LYS A 409 -2.61 -1.27 -31.72
CA LYS A 409 -3.67 -1.83 -32.57
C LYS A 409 -3.64 -3.36 -32.66
N PHE A 410 -2.63 -3.98 -32.07
CA PHE A 410 -2.40 -5.42 -32.09
C PHE A 410 -2.56 -5.98 -30.70
N HIS A 411 -2.93 -7.26 -30.65
CA HIS A 411 -3.19 -8.00 -29.43
C HIS A 411 -2.59 -9.39 -29.56
N HIS A 412 -2.27 -9.99 -28.41
CA HIS A 412 -1.91 -11.38 -28.31
C HIS A 412 -2.55 -12.02 -27.08
N ASP A 413 -2.75 -13.33 -27.17
CA ASP A 413 -3.28 -14.13 -26.08
C ASP A 413 -2.14 -14.67 -25.20
N TYR A 414 -2.43 -14.85 -23.92
CA TYR A 414 -1.55 -15.50 -22.96
C TYR A 414 -2.32 -16.49 -22.07
N GLY A 415 -1.60 -17.50 -21.59
CA GLY A 415 -2.21 -18.59 -20.82
C GLY A 415 -3.19 -19.42 -21.64
N ASP A 416 -4.19 -20.01 -20.97
CA ASP A 416 -5.22 -20.84 -21.59
C ASP A 416 -6.52 -20.06 -21.82
N TYR A 417 -6.40 -18.90 -22.48
CA TYR A 417 -7.44 -17.86 -22.54
C TYR A 417 -8.76 -18.37 -23.10
N ASP A 418 -8.76 -19.00 -24.28
CA ASP A 418 -9.98 -19.51 -24.93
C ASP A 418 -10.77 -20.47 -24.02
N ASN A 419 -10.08 -21.45 -23.42
CA ASN A 419 -10.72 -22.44 -22.55
C ASN A 419 -11.26 -21.80 -21.27
N ASP A 420 -10.58 -20.79 -20.74
CA ASP A 420 -11.04 -20.07 -19.56
C ASP A 420 -12.22 -19.16 -19.82
N LEU A 421 -12.19 -18.50 -20.97
CA LEU A 421 -13.25 -17.63 -21.42
C LEU A 421 -14.54 -18.40 -21.69
N ASP A 422 -14.44 -19.61 -22.26
CA ASP A 422 -15.56 -20.51 -22.52
C ASP A 422 -16.32 -20.95 -21.25
N ARG A 423 -15.72 -20.77 -20.05
CA ARG A 423 -16.38 -21.04 -18.76
C ARG A 423 -17.41 -19.96 -18.40
N PHE A 424 -17.35 -18.78 -19.01
CA PHE A 424 -18.28 -17.69 -18.77
C PHE A 424 -19.48 -17.75 -19.74
N PRO A 425 -20.71 -17.43 -19.28
CA PRO A 425 -21.88 -17.35 -20.16
C PRO A 425 -21.72 -16.25 -21.23
N THR A 426 -22.23 -16.50 -22.44
CA THR A 426 -21.82 -15.84 -23.69
C THR A 426 -22.82 -14.77 -24.19
N GLU A 427 -22.39 -13.50 -24.38
CA GLU A 427 -22.92 -12.54 -25.40
C GLU A 427 -21.84 -11.52 -25.86
N LYS A 428 -21.91 -10.87 -27.03
CA LYS A 428 -20.72 -10.19 -27.61
C LYS A 428 -20.52 -8.72 -27.15
N TYR A 429 -19.45 -8.41 -26.41
CA TYR A 429 -18.82 -7.08 -26.30
C TYR A 429 -17.87 -6.87 -27.48
N THR A 430 -17.81 -5.68 -28.08
CA THR A 430 -16.81 -5.37 -29.14
C THR A 430 -15.85 -4.33 -28.57
N SER A 431 -14.56 -4.65 -28.42
CA SER A 431 -13.56 -3.64 -28.05
C SER A 431 -13.28 -2.71 -29.24
N PRO A 432 -12.70 -1.52 -28.99
CA PRO A 432 -12.27 -0.61 -30.05
C PRO A 432 -11.28 -1.21 -31.06
N GLY A 433 -10.59 -2.30 -30.70
CA GLY A 433 -9.67 -3.06 -31.57
C GLY A 433 -10.35 -4.01 -32.57
N ASN A 434 -11.68 -4.02 -32.64
CA ASN A 434 -12.47 -4.86 -33.58
C ASN A 434 -12.54 -6.37 -33.20
N HIS A 435 -12.28 -6.71 -31.94
CA HIS A 435 -12.46 -8.07 -31.41
C HIS A 435 -13.82 -8.18 -30.68
N SER A 436 -14.56 -9.27 -30.93
CA SER A 436 -15.83 -9.59 -30.27
C SER A 436 -15.58 -10.52 -29.09
N TYR A 437 -15.66 -10.01 -27.85
CA TYR A 437 -15.50 -10.74 -26.60
C TYR A 437 -16.85 -11.33 -26.15
N PRO A 438 -16.94 -12.59 -25.74
CA PRO A 438 -18.09 -13.13 -25.03
C PRO A 438 -18.16 -12.61 -23.58
N ILE A 439 -19.25 -11.94 -23.24
CA ILE A 439 -19.66 -11.30 -21.99
C ILE A 439 -21.20 -11.25 -21.95
N ASP A 440 -21.84 -11.97 -21.03
CA ASP A 440 -23.28 -11.86 -20.76
C ASP A 440 -23.65 -10.48 -20.17
N LEU A 441 -24.63 -9.81 -20.81
CA LEU A 441 -25.35 -8.62 -20.34
C LEU A 441 -26.68 -8.98 -19.62
N GLY A 442 -26.74 -10.11 -18.92
CA GLY A 442 -27.79 -10.45 -17.94
C GLY A 442 -28.18 -11.94 -17.96
N ASN A 443 -28.05 -12.68 -16.86
CA ASN A 443 -28.99 -12.64 -15.72
C ASN A 443 -28.26 -12.53 -14.36
N ILE A 444 -27.06 -11.94 -14.44
CA ILE A 444 -26.35 -11.24 -13.37
C ILE A 444 -26.41 -9.78 -13.83
N THR A 445 -27.21 -8.93 -13.20
CA THR A 445 -27.46 -7.58 -13.75
C THR A 445 -26.25 -6.68 -13.60
N GLY A 446 -25.52 -6.53 -14.70
CA GLY A 446 -24.66 -5.37 -14.98
C GLY A 446 -23.19 -5.59 -14.68
N MET A 447 -22.35 -5.45 -15.70
CA MET A 447 -21.02 -4.85 -15.52
C MET A 447 -21.25 -3.57 -14.73
N THR A 448 -20.76 -3.48 -13.50
CA THR A 448 -20.92 -2.22 -12.80
C THR A 448 -19.85 -1.27 -13.29
N ASP A 449 -20.31 -0.19 -13.90
CA ASP A 449 -19.48 0.99 -14.09
C ASP A 449 -18.91 1.39 -12.74
N LEU A 450 -17.68 1.85 -12.78
CA LEU A 450 -16.89 2.26 -11.64
C LEU A 450 -17.68 3.16 -10.69
N GLY A 451 -17.77 2.77 -9.42
CA GLY A 451 -18.18 3.66 -8.34
C GLY A 451 -16.98 4.42 -7.77
N SER A 452 -17.26 5.53 -7.09
CA SER A 452 -16.25 6.16 -6.24
C SER A 452 -15.91 5.23 -5.08
N ALA A 453 -14.76 5.45 -4.44
CA ALA A 453 -14.43 4.76 -3.19
C ALA A 453 -15.51 4.95 -2.09
N ASP A 454 -16.30 6.02 -2.18
CA ASP A 454 -17.38 6.35 -1.24
C ASP A 454 -18.69 5.58 -1.51
N ASP A 455 -18.91 5.11 -2.74
CA ASP A 455 -20.11 4.37 -3.16
C ASP A 455 -19.74 3.28 -4.17
N PRO A 456 -18.95 2.27 -3.75
CA PRO A 456 -18.50 1.23 -4.65
C PRO A 456 -19.67 0.33 -5.03
N PRO A 457 -19.88 0.04 -6.32
CA PRO A 457 -20.87 -0.92 -6.73
C PRO A 457 -20.59 -2.32 -6.22
N GLU A 458 -21.65 -3.07 -5.97
CA GLU A 458 -21.60 -4.47 -5.56
C GLU A 458 -22.00 -5.39 -6.71
N LEU A 459 -21.20 -6.43 -6.97
CA LEU A 459 -21.64 -7.52 -7.84
C LEU A 459 -22.85 -8.23 -7.21
N GLU A 460 -23.85 -8.51 -8.04
CA GLU A 460 -25.09 -9.16 -7.59
C GLU A 460 -24.80 -10.53 -6.94
N GLY A 461 -25.22 -10.70 -5.68
CA GLY A 461 -25.00 -11.92 -4.88
C GLY A 461 -23.82 -11.91 -3.91
N ALA A 462 -23.08 -10.80 -3.78
CA ALA A 462 -21.97 -10.62 -2.84
C ALA A 462 -22.39 -10.18 -1.42
N ARG A 463 -23.42 -10.81 -0.83
CA ARG A 463 -23.83 -10.55 0.58
C ARG A 463 -23.15 -11.46 1.59
#